data_AF-A0AAE3NUV7-F1
#
_entry.id   AF-A0AAE3NUV7-F1
#
_cell.length_a   1.000
_cell.length_b   1.000
_cell.length_c   1.000
_cell.angle_alpha   90.00
_cell.angle_beta   90.00
_cell.angle_gamma   90.00
#
_symmetry.space_group_name_H-M   'P 1'
#
loop_
_entity.id
_entity.type
_entity.pdbx_description
1 polymer ?
#
loop_
_entity_poly.entity_id
_entity_poly.type
_entity_poly.pdbx_seq_one_letter_code
_entity_poly.pdbx_strand_id
1 'polypeptide(L)'
;MHIDPHLYRKAFQAYLRKGTPIEWSIKQERPTTHYIWRTRGDDKVRPSHAANNGQVFAWDDPPETGHPGEDYGCRCTAEPAMAEIG
;
A
#
# COMPACT_ATOMS: atom_id res chain seq x y z
N MET A 1 15.70 -9.97 -4.26
CA MET A 1 14.60 -10.77 -3.67
C MET A 1 15.06 -11.20 -2.28
N HIS A 2 14.78 -10.40 -1.25
CA HIS A 2 15.11 -10.76 0.12
C HIS A 2 13.87 -11.39 0.74
N ILE A 3 13.87 -12.71 0.88
CA ILE A 3 12.81 -13.44 1.57
C ILE A 3 13.22 -13.49 3.03
N ASP A 4 12.41 -12.89 3.89
CA ASP A 4 12.70 -12.83 5.32
C ASP A 4 12.75 -14.27 5.91
N PRO A 5 13.88 -14.72 6.50
CA PRO A 5 14.04 -16.11 6.94
C PRO A 5 13.00 -16.55 7.97
N HIS A 6 12.49 -15.60 8.76
CA HIS A 6 11.46 -15.87 9.75
C HIS A 6 10.09 -16.17 9.11
N LEU A 7 9.78 -15.45 8.03
CA LEU A 7 8.55 -15.61 7.27
C LEU A 7 8.51 -16.99 6.59
N TYR A 8 9.65 -17.42 6.03
CA TYR A 8 9.79 -18.75 5.44
C TYR A 8 9.61 -19.86 6.47
N ARG A 9 10.23 -19.74 7.65
CA ARG A 9 10.11 -20.74 8.73
C ARG A 9 8.66 -20.91 9.20
N LYS A 10 7.93 -19.82 9.38
CA LYS A 10 6.53 -19.84 9.82
C LYS A 10 5.62 -20.45 8.74
N ALA A 11 5.83 -20.10 7.48
CA ALA A 11 5.11 -20.69 6.35
C ALA A 11 5.37 -22.20 6.22
N PHE A 12 6.62 -22.64 6.38
CA PHE A 12 6.99 -24.05 6.33
C PHE A 12 6.39 -24.88 7.46
N GLN A 13 6.36 -24.35 8.69
CA GLN A 13 5.68 -25.02 9.82
C GLN A 13 4.16 -25.14 9.61
N ALA A 14 3.53 -24.13 9.01
CA ALA A 14 2.10 -24.17 8.69
C ALA A 14 1.79 -25.24 7.62
N TYR A 15 2.63 -25.36 6.59
CA TYR A 15 2.57 -26.42 5.59
C TYR A 15 2.64 -27.81 6.23
N LEU A 16 3.64 -28.05 7.09
CA LEU A 16 3.81 -29.34 7.76
C LEU A 16 2.65 -29.70 8.71
N ARG A 17 2.05 -28.70 9.38
CA ARG A 17 0.99 -28.94 10.37
C ARG A 17 -0.40 -29.14 9.76
N LYS A 18 -0.71 -28.46 8.65
CA LYS A 18 -2.08 -28.38 8.10
C LYS A 18 -2.21 -28.80 6.64
N GLY A 19 -1.10 -29.10 5.95
CA GLY A 19 -1.11 -29.50 4.54
C GLY A 19 -1.57 -28.40 3.57
N THR A 20 -1.69 -27.15 4.03
CA THR A 20 -2.06 -26.02 3.18
C THR A 20 -0.87 -25.68 2.28
N PRO A 21 -1.03 -25.64 0.94
CA PRO A 21 0.04 -25.21 0.04
C PRO A 21 0.52 -23.81 0.44
N ILE A 22 1.81 -23.54 0.27
CA ILE A 22 2.42 -22.22 0.53
C ILE A 22 1.80 -21.26 -0.50
N GLU A 23 0.62 -20.73 -0.17
CA GLU A 23 -0.04 -19.71 -0.97
C GLU A 23 0.85 -18.48 -0.88
N TRP A 24 1.48 -18.13 -2.00
CA TRP A 24 2.28 -16.92 -2.16
C TRP A 24 1.39 -15.66 -2.24
N SER A 25 0.26 -15.66 -1.56
CA SER A 25 -0.50 -14.44 -1.27
C SER A 25 -0.11 -13.97 0.12
N ILE A 26 1.15 -13.56 0.26
CA ILE A 26 1.49 -12.63 1.33
C ILE A 26 0.73 -11.36 0.95
N LYS A 27 -0.50 -11.22 1.45
CA LYS A 27 -1.21 -9.94 1.44
C LYS A 27 -0.18 -8.95 1.94
N GLN A 28 0.27 -8.06 1.06
CA GLN A 28 1.25 -7.05 1.37
C GLN A 28 0.75 -6.37 2.64
N GLU A 29 1.43 -6.61 3.75
CA GLU A 29 1.03 -6.11 5.06
C GLU A 29 1.18 -4.59 4.94
N ARG A 30 0.08 -3.91 4.60
CA ARG A 30 0.07 -2.45 4.49
C ARG A 30 0.35 -1.96 5.90
N PRO A 31 1.48 -1.28 6.15
CA PRO A 31 1.92 -0.94 7.51
C PRO A 31 0.96 0.03 8.20
N THR A 32 0.02 0.63 7.45
CA THR A 32 -0.93 1.63 7.89
C THR A 32 -2.28 1.37 7.22
N THR A 33 -3.38 1.71 7.91
CA THR A 33 -4.74 1.66 7.35
C THR A 33 -5.07 2.88 6.49
N HIS A 34 -4.28 3.94 6.61
CA HIS A 34 -4.43 5.21 5.91
C HIS A 34 -3.12 5.66 5.27
N TYR A 35 -3.22 6.50 4.25
CA TYR A 35 -2.08 7.11 3.58
C TYR A 35 -2.33 8.58 3.31
N ILE A 36 -1.25 9.35 3.23
CA ILE A 36 -1.26 10.74 2.77
C ILE A 36 -1.03 10.74 1.26
N TRP A 37 -1.90 11.38 0.50
CA TRP A 37 -1.73 11.53 -0.94
C TRP A 37 -0.69 12.60 -1.24
N ARG A 38 0.33 12.27 -2.04
CA ARG A 38 1.32 13.24 -2.51
C ARG A 38 1.33 13.32 -4.03
N THR A 39 1.32 14.54 -4.53
CA THR A 39 1.49 14.83 -5.96
C THR A 39 2.91 15.33 -6.23
N ARG A 40 3.30 15.37 -7.51
CA ARG A 40 4.57 15.98 -7.92
C ARG A 40 4.54 17.51 -7.88
N GLY A 41 3.37 18.12 -7.69
CA GLY A 41 3.20 19.57 -7.63
C GLY A 41 3.49 20.31 -8.93
N ASP A 42 3.58 19.60 -10.07
CA ASP A 42 3.83 20.21 -11.39
C ASP A 42 2.54 20.33 -12.22
N ASP A 43 2.54 21.19 -13.24
CA ASP A 43 1.38 21.48 -14.11
C ASP A 43 0.80 20.26 -14.85
N LYS A 44 1.50 19.13 -14.90
CA LYS A 44 0.97 17.90 -15.50
C LYS A 44 0.17 17.06 -14.50
N VAL A 45 0.04 17.50 -13.25
CA VAL A 45 -0.87 16.88 -12.27
C VAL A 45 -2.30 17.29 -12.62
N ARG A 46 -3.19 16.30 -12.75
CA ARG A 46 -4.61 16.56 -13.01
C ARG A 46 -5.23 17.36 -11.85
N PRO A 47 -6.15 18.31 -12.09
CA PRO A 47 -6.76 19.12 -11.04
C PRO A 47 -7.40 18.29 -9.91
N SER A 48 -8.03 17.16 -10.25
CA SER A 48 -8.61 16.24 -9.28
C SER A 48 -7.56 15.60 -8.36
N HIS A 49 -6.37 15.29 -8.88
CA HIS A 49 -5.27 14.75 -8.07
C HIS A 49 -4.60 15.83 -7.24
N ALA A 50 -4.50 17.05 -7.76
CA ALA A 50 -3.98 18.20 -7.04
C ALA A 50 -4.85 18.54 -5.82
N ALA A 51 -6.18 18.41 -5.94
CA ALA A 51 -7.12 18.58 -4.84
C ALA A 51 -6.85 17.58 -3.69
N ASN A 52 -6.44 16.35 -4.01
CA ASN A 52 -6.14 15.32 -3.02
C ASN A 52 -4.79 15.54 -2.30
N ASN A 53 -3.92 16.42 -2.81
CA ASN A 53 -2.56 16.58 -2.28
C ASN A 53 -2.54 16.96 -0.80
N GLY A 54 -1.86 16.16 0.02
CA GLY A 54 -1.73 16.34 1.46
C GLY A 54 -2.93 15.81 2.27
N GLN A 55 -3.99 15.33 1.63
CA GLN A 55 -5.12 14.71 2.32
C GLN A 55 -4.82 13.26 2.71
N VAL A 56 -5.49 12.80 3.76
CA VAL A 56 -5.39 11.43 4.26
C VAL A 56 -6.58 10.61 3.76
N PHE A 57 -6.31 9.48 3.13
CA PHE A 57 -7.34 8.55 2.66
C PHE A 57 -7.15 7.17 3.29
N ALA A 58 -8.24 6.45 3.48
CA ALA A 58 -8.17 5.06 3.91
C ALA A 58 -7.82 4.17 2.71
N TRP A 59 -7.12 3.07 2.98
CA TRP A 59 -6.85 2.07 1.95
C TRP A 59 -8.10 1.30 1.51
N ASP A 60 -9.14 1.24 2.36
CA ASP A 60 -10.43 0.59 2.08
C ASP A 60 -11.49 1.55 1.52
N ASP A 61 -11.28 2.87 1.65
CA ASP A 61 -12.19 3.91 1.16
C ASP A 61 -11.40 4.94 0.34
N PRO A 62 -11.04 4.62 -0.93
CA PRO A 62 -10.34 5.54 -1.80
C PRO A 62 -11.24 6.69 -2.27
N PRO A 63 -10.66 7.84 -2.64
CA PRO A 63 -11.40 8.90 -3.31
C PRO A 63 -11.88 8.43 -4.70
N GLU A 64 -12.82 9.17 -5.30
CA GLU A 64 -13.35 8.86 -6.65
C GLU A 64 -12.26 8.77 -7.73
N THR A 65 -11.09 9.39 -7.49
CA THR A 65 -9.92 9.31 -8.38
C THR A 65 -9.15 7.99 -8.28
N GLY A 66 -9.56 7.04 -7.43
CA GLY A 66 -8.82 5.82 -7.11
C GLY A 66 -7.62 6.08 -6.22
N HIS A 67 -6.67 5.15 -6.16
CA HIS A 67 -5.42 5.31 -5.42
C HIS A 67 -4.34 6.04 -6.25
N PRO A 68 -3.39 6.71 -5.59
CA PRO A 68 -2.28 7.35 -6.30
C PRO A 68 -1.46 6.31 -7.06
N GLY A 69 -1.29 6.54 -8.37
CA GLY A 69 -0.54 5.66 -9.28
C GLY A 69 -1.40 4.69 -10.10
N GLU A 70 -2.71 4.59 -9.88
CA GLU A 70 -3.59 3.72 -10.67
C GLU A 70 -3.96 4.30 -12.04
N ASP A 71 -4.18 5.62 -12.12
CA ASP A 71 -4.49 6.28 -13.40
C ASP A 71 -3.28 6.32 -14.35
N TYR A 72 -3.53 6.23 -15.66
CA TYR A 72 -2.47 6.22 -16.67
C TYR A 72 -1.63 7.49 -16.63
N GLY A 73 -0.31 7.33 -16.51
CA GLY A 73 0.63 8.45 -16.42
C GLY A 73 0.57 9.19 -15.08
N CYS A 74 -0.17 8.67 -14.09
CA CYS A 74 -0.20 9.22 -12.75
C CYS A 74 1.17 9.07 -12.09
N ARG A 75 1.65 10.18 -11.51
CA ARG A 75 2.94 10.26 -10.79
C ARG A 75 2.73 10.56 -9.31
N CYS A 76 1.52 10.37 -8.81
CA CYS A 76 1.19 10.57 -7.39
C CYS A 76 1.68 9.37 -6.57
N THR A 77 1.92 9.58 -5.28
CA THR A 77 2.38 8.54 -4.35
C THR A 77 1.53 8.52 -3.09
N ALA A 78 1.34 7.33 -2.51
CA ALA A 78 0.77 7.16 -1.18
C ALA A 78 1.90 7.10 -0.16
N GLU A 79 2.02 8.12 0.70
CA GLU A 79 2.90 8.06 1.86
C GLU A 79 2.16 7.39 3.02
N PRO A 80 2.75 6.40 3.72
CA PRO A 80 2.08 5.76 4.85
C PRO A 80 1.78 6.81 5.92
N ALA A 81 0.51 6.91 6.34
CA ALA A 81 0.14 7.75 7.47
C ALA A 81 0.55 7.01 8.75
N MET A 82 1.82 7.15 9.13
CA MET A 82 2.35 6.56 10.35
C MET A 82 1.69 7.30 11.51
N ALA A 83 0.66 6.73 12.13
CA ALA A 83 0.40 7.04 13.52
C ALA A 83 1.64 6.50 14.26
N GLU A 84 2.54 7.41 14.62
CA GLU A 84 3.68 7.15 15.48
C GLU A 84 3.26 6.28 16.67
N ILE A 85 3.54 4.99 16.54
CA ILE A 85 3.48 4.02 17.62
C ILE A 85 4.58 4.36 18.61
N GLY A 86 4.26 5.24 19.56
CA GLY A 86 4.98 5.41 20.81
C GLY A 86 4.62 4.32 21.81
#